data_AF-A0A385BRT6-F1
#
_entry.id   AF-A0A385BRT6-F1
#
_cell.length_a   1.000
_cell.length_b   1.000
_cell.length_c   1.000
_cell.angle_alpha   90.00
_cell.angle_beta   90.00
_cell.angle_gamma   90.00
#
_symmetry.space_group_name_H-M   'P 1'
#
loop_
_entity.id
_entity.type
_entity.pdbx_description
1 polymer ?
#
loop_
_entity_poly.entity_id
_entity_poly.type
_entity_poly.pdbx_seq_one_letter_code
_entity_poly.pdbx_strand_id
1 'polypeptide(L)'
;MENNYIEKDRYQRAAKRVKRIKSFYTHAVVYVVINMMIVIINIQNLNDGESYFQWHNFTTLFFWGIGLLAHGLSVFTPNFILGKDWEEKKIKELMEKDKKPWK
;
A
#
# COMPACT_ATOMS: atom_id res chain seq x y z
N MET A 1 13.65 -28.79 17.91
CA MET A 1 13.89 -28.16 16.59
C MET A 1 12.69 -27.34 16.12
N GLU A 2 11.46 -27.81 16.31
CA GLU A 2 10.20 -27.15 15.90
C GLU A 2 10.00 -25.72 16.43
N ASN A 3 10.35 -25.43 17.69
CA ASN A 3 10.27 -24.07 18.25
C ASN A 3 11.11 -23.03 17.48
N ASN A 4 12.28 -23.42 16.98
CA ASN A 4 13.17 -22.51 16.25
C ASN A 4 12.60 -22.14 14.87
N TYR A 5 11.86 -23.06 14.24
CA TYR A 5 11.18 -22.80 12.97
C TYR A 5 9.99 -21.85 13.14
N ILE A 6 9.19 -22.04 14.20
CA ILE A 6 8.04 -21.16 14.50
C ILE A 6 8.52 -19.74 14.81
N GLU A 7 9.59 -19.58 15.58
CA GLU A 7 10.18 -18.26 15.86
C GLU A 7 10.70 -17.57 14.59
N LYS A 8 11.45 -18.29 13.74
CA LYS A 8 11.94 -17.75 12.47
C LYS A 8 10.81 -17.30 11.56
N ASP A 9 9.75 -18.10 11.45
CA ASP A 9 8.58 -17.79 10.62
C ASP A 9 7.81 -16.55 11.14
N ARG A 10 7.60 -16.46 12.47
CA ARG A 10 7.03 -15.26 13.10
C ARG A 10 7.88 -14.02 12.84
N TYR A 11 9.20 -14.13 12.99
CA TYR A 11 10.13 -13.03 12.73
C TYR A 11 10.08 -12.59 11.26
N GLN A 12 10.10 -13.54 10.31
CA GLN A 12 10.02 -13.21 8.89
C GLN A 12 8.70 -12.51 8.52
N ARG A 13 7.57 -12.92 9.09
CA ARG A 13 6.28 -12.23 8.91
C ARG A 13 6.33 -10.79 9.44
N ALA A 14 6.87 -10.60 10.64
CA ALA A 14 7.04 -9.27 11.23
C ALA A 14 7.97 -8.38 10.38
N ALA A 15 9.11 -8.91 9.94
CA ALA A 15 10.06 -8.20 9.08
C ALA A 15 9.44 -7.79 7.74
N LYS A 16 8.67 -8.69 7.10
CA LYS A 16 7.91 -8.38 5.87
C LYS A 16 6.91 -7.25 6.12
N ARG A 17 6.21 -7.26 7.27
CA ARG A 17 5.26 -6.19 7.64
C ARG A 17 5.96 -4.84 7.79
N VAL A 18 7.09 -4.79 8.50
CA VAL A 18 7.89 -3.57 8.65
C VAL A 18 8.37 -3.06 7.30
N LYS A 19 8.86 -3.94 6.41
CA LYS A 19 9.29 -3.56 5.07
C LYS A 19 8.15 -2.91 4.26
N ARG A 20 6.93 -3.46 4.32
CA ARG A 20 5.75 -2.88 3.65
C ARG A 20 5.38 -1.51 4.21
N ILE A 21 5.39 -1.35 5.52
CA ILE A 21 5.13 -0.07 6.19
C ILE A 21 6.17 0.97 5.78
N LYS A 22 7.46 0.62 5.79
CA LYS A 22 8.54 1.51 5.33
C LYS A 22 8.36 1.92 3.87
N SER A 23 8.00 0.98 3.00
CA SER A 23 7.73 1.25 1.58
C SER A 23 6.58 2.24 1.39
N PHE A 24 5.50 2.09 2.17
CA PHE A 24 4.40 3.05 2.15
C PHE A 24 4.83 4.45 2.60
N TYR A 25 5.57 4.57 3.71
CA TYR A 25 6.05 5.88 4.17
C TYR A 25 6.98 6.55 3.18
N THR A 26 7.89 5.81 2.55
CA THR A 26 8.73 6.35 1.48
C THR A 26 7.88 6.90 0.34
N HIS A 27 6.86 6.17 -0.11
CA HIS A 27 5.98 6.63 -1.17
C HIS A 27 5.13 7.85 -0.75
N ALA A 28 4.63 7.87 0.50
CA ALA A 28 3.88 8.98 1.06
C ALA A 28 4.73 10.27 1.17
N VAL A 29 5.98 10.15 1.61
CA VAL A 29 6.91 11.29 1.69
C VAL A 29 7.20 11.84 0.30
N VAL A 30 7.52 10.97 -0.68
CA VAL A 30 7.74 11.38 -2.07
C VAL A 30 6.51 12.07 -2.64
N TYR A 31 5.31 11.53 -2.38
CA TYR A 31 4.05 12.15 -2.79
C TYR A 31 3.90 13.57 -2.24
N VAL A 32 4.13 13.77 -0.94
CA VAL A 32 4.01 15.10 -0.29
C VAL A 32 5.04 16.08 -0.87
N VAL A 33 6.30 15.67 -0.97
CA VAL A 33 7.39 16.53 -1.45
C VAL A 33 7.16 16.95 -2.90
N ILE A 34 6.83 16.02 -3.79
CA ILE A 34 6.58 16.33 -5.20
C ILE A 34 5.35 17.22 -5.36
N ASN A 35 4.24 16.91 -4.70
CA ASN A 35 3.03 17.74 -4.79
C ASN A 35 3.27 19.15 -4.23
N MET A 36 4.03 19.28 -3.14
CA MET A 36 4.41 20.59 -2.60
C MET A 36 5.25 21.40 -3.59
N MET A 37 6.23 20.77 -4.25
CA MET A 37 7.02 21.44 -5.30
C MET A 37 6.14 21.89 -6.47
N ILE A 38 5.22 21.04 -6.94
CA ILE A 38 4.28 21.39 -8.03
C ILE A 38 3.42 22.58 -7.63
N VAL A 39 2.86 22.58 -6.42
CA VAL A 39 2.06 23.70 -5.90
C VAL A 39 2.88 25.00 -5.90
N ILE A 40 4.11 24.96 -5.38
CA ILE A 40 4.98 26.14 -5.31
C ILE A 40 5.29 26.67 -6.72
N ILE A 41 5.68 25.80 -7.65
CA ILE A 41 6.02 26.18 -9.03
C ILE A 41 4.79 26.78 -9.74
N ASN A 42 3.64 26.15 -9.61
CA ASN A 42 2.41 26.64 -10.20
C ASN A 42 1.97 27.98 -9.59
N ILE A 43 2.16 28.17 -8.28
CA ILE A 43 1.90 29.46 -7.59
C ILE A 43 2.83 30.57 -8.10
N GLN A 44 4.11 30.24 -8.36
CA GLN A 44 5.09 31.21 -8.87
C GLN A 44 4.87 31.58 -10.34
N ASN A 45 4.22 30.71 -11.11
CA ASN A 45 4.00 30.90 -12.54
C ASN A 45 2.60 31.46 -12.90
N LEU A 46 1.80 31.90 -11.91
CA LEU A 46 0.52 32.53 -12.23
C LEU A 46 0.70 33.91 -12.87
N ASN A 47 -0.07 34.17 -13.92
CA ASN A 47 -0.20 35.50 -14.48
C ASN A 47 -1.13 36.38 -13.65
N ASP A 48 -1.05 37.69 -13.84
CA ASP A 48 -1.93 38.66 -13.18
C ASP A 48 -3.41 38.33 -13.43
N GLY A 49 -4.16 38.08 -12.36
CA GLY A 49 -5.59 37.74 -12.41
C GLY A 49 -5.90 36.26 -12.59
N GLU A 50 -4.91 35.40 -12.78
CA GLU A 50 -5.12 33.95 -12.77
C GLU A 50 -5.29 33.42 -11.34
N SER A 51 -6.08 32.34 -11.20
CA SER A 51 -6.29 31.65 -9.94
C SER A 51 -5.62 30.29 -9.95
N TYR A 52 -4.95 29.96 -8.85
CA TYR A 52 -4.35 28.63 -8.68
C TYR A 52 -5.41 27.52 -8.59
N PHE A 53 -6.63 27.86 -8.18
CA PHE A 53 -7.70 26.90 -7.92
C PHE A 53 -8.39 26.38 -9.18
N GLN A 54 -7.61 25.97 -10.18
CA GLN A 54 -8.09 25.32 -11.39
C GLN A 54 -8.01 23.80 -11.25
N TRP A 55 -9.02 23.10 -11.79
CA TRP A 55 -9.11 21.64 -11.72
C TRP A 55 -7.83 20.92 -12.19
N HIS A 56 -7.16 21.45 -13.21
CA HIS A 56 -5.92 20.90 -13.75
C HIS A 56 -4.79 20.81 -12.71
N ASN A 57 -4.71 21.78 -11.78
CA ASN A 57 -3.68 21.82 -10.75
C ASN A 57 -3.89 20.75 -9.67
N PHE A 58 -5.12 20.24 -9.53
CA PHE A 58 -5.45 19.19 -8.56
C PHE A 58 -5.49 17.79 -9.17
N THR A 59 -5.50 17.65 -10.50
CA THR A 59 -5.60 16.34 -11.14
C THR A 59 -4.49 15.38 -10.71
N THR A 60 -3.24 15.86 -10.68
CA THR A 60 -2.08 15.06 -10.25
C THR A 60 -2.24 14.59 -8.81
N LEU A 61 -2.59 15.51 -7.90
CA LEU A 61 -2.82 15.23 -6.48
C LEU A 61 -3.96 14.23 -6.29
N PHE A 62 -5.07 14.40 -7.02
CA PHE A 62 -6.23 13.53 -6.92
C PHE A 62 -5.92 12.08 -7.34
N PHE A 63 -5.38 11.87 -8.54
CA PHE A 63 -5.12 10.52 -9.04
C PHE A 63 -4.00 9.81 -8.27
N TRP A 64 -2.91 10.53 -7.94
CA TRP A 64 -1.87 9.96 -7.10
C TRP A 64 -2.35 9.72 -5.67
N GLY A 65 -3.23 10.57 -5.15
CA GLY A 65 -3.86 10.40 -3.84
C GLY A 65 -4.69 9.12 -3.76
N ILE A 66 -5.45 8.78 -4.81
CA ILE A 66 -6.16 7.49 -4.91
C ILE A 66 -5.17 6.32 -4.86
N GLY A 67 -4.07 6.39 -5.62
CA GLY A 67 -3.02 5.36 -5.60
C GLY A 67 -2.38 5.20 -4.22
N LEU A 68 -2.08 6.31 -3.56
CA LEU A 68 -1.52 6.33 -2.20
C LEU A 68 -2.51 5.74 -1.19
N LEU A 69 -3.80 6.09 -1.28
CA LEU A 69 -4.85 5.53 -0.44
C LEU A 69 -5.00 4.02 -0.63
N ALA A 70 -5.03 3.55 -1.88
CA ALA A 70 -5.09 2.12 -2.17
C ALA A 70 -3.88 1.36 -1.62
N HIS A 71 -2.67 1.91 -1.78
CA HIS A 71 -1.46 1.33 -1.21
C HIS A 71 -1.51 1.33 0.33
N GLY A 72 -2.00 2.41 0.95
CA GLY A 72 -2.20 2.51 2.39
C GLY A 72 -3.18 1.46 2.91
N LEU A 73 -4.33 1.30 2.25
CA LEU A 73 -5.31 0.27 2.60
C LEU A 73 -4.72 -1.14 2.49
N SER A 74 -3.95 -1.43 1.44
CA SER A 74 -3.25 -2.72 1.30
C SER A 74 -2.20 -2.94 2.41
N VAL A 75 -1.48 -1.88 2.80
CA VAL A 75 -0.44 -1.97 3.82
C VAL A 75 -0.99 -2.04 5.23
N PHE A 76 -2.03 -1.29 5.59
CA PHE A 76 -2.55 -1.24 6.96
C PHE A 76 -3.71 -2.20 7.19
N THR A 77 -4.53 -2.46 6.16
CA THR A 77 -5.72 -3.31 6.22
C THR A 77 -5.55 -4.51 5.30
N PRO A 78 -4.67 -5.48 5.63
CA PRO A 78 -4.42 -6.65 4.77
C PRO A 78 -5.69 -7.46 4.46
N ASN A 79 -6.72 -7.38 5.31
CA ASN A 79 -8.01 -8.05 5.12
C ASN A 79 -9.01 -7.26 4.23
N PHE A 80 -8.65 -6.09 3.72
CA PHE A 80 -9.55 -5.26 2.92
C PHE A 80 -9.77 -5.81 1.50
N ILE A 81 -8.74 -6.43 0.91
CA ILE A 81 -8.80 -6.94 -0.47
C ILE A 81 -9.28 -8.39 -0.50
N LEU A 82 -8.73 -9.23 0.37
CA LEU A 82 -9.11 -10.63 0.54
C LEU A 82 -9.26 -10.85 2.05
N GLY A 83 -10.51 -10.94 2.52
CA GLY A 83 -10.82 -11.05 3.93
C GLY A 83 -10.13 -12.24 4.59
N LYS A 84 -9.98 -12.19 5.91
CA LYS A 84 -9.37 -13.26 6.72
C LYS A 84 -10.05 -14.62 6.47
N ASP A 85 -11.36 -14.61 6.27
CA ASP A 85 -12.18 -15.79 5.93
C ASP A 85 -11.80 -16.40 4.58
N TRP A 86 -11.41 -15.58 3.59
CA TRP A 86 -10.94 -16.06 2.31
C TRP A 86 -9.57 -16.72 2.44
N GLU A 87 -8.64 -16.11 3.19
CA GLU A 87 -7.32 -16.71 3.45
C GLU A 87 -7.44 -18.06 4.17
N GLU A 88 -8.22 -18.13 5.26
CA GLU A 88 -8.45 -19.38 5.99
C GLU A 88 -9.10 -20.46 5.12
N LYS A 89 -10.12 -20.08 4.33
CA LYS A 89 -10.76 -21.00 3.39
C LYS A 89 -9.77 -21.51 2.36
N LYS A 90 -8.88 -20.65 1.84
CA LYS A 90 -7.91 -21.03 0.81
C LYS A 90 -6.81 -21.93 1.36
N ILE A 91 -6.32 -21.64 2.57
CA ILE A 91 -5.35 -22.50 3.27
C ILE A 91 -5.95 -23.90 3.47
N LYS A 92 -7.21 -23.98 3.96
CA LYS A 92 -7.89 -25.26 4.16
C LYS A 92 -8.08 -26.02 2.84
N GLU A 93 -8.49 -25.34 1.77
CA GLU A 93 -8.64 -25.93 0.43
C GLU A 93 -7.32 -26.54 -0.09
N LEU A 94 -6.20 -25.84 0.09
CA LEU A 94 -4.88 -26.32 -0.34
C LEU A 94 -4.40 -27.50 0.52
N MET A 95 -4.59 -27.45 1.84
CA MET A 95 -4.27 -28.57 2.73
C MET A 95 -5.08 -29.84 2.42
N GLU A 96 -6.35 -29.69 2.05
CA GLU A 96 -7.20 -30.82 1.64
C GLU A 96 -6.79 -31.39 0.27
N LYS A 97 -6.33 -30.54 -0.65
CA LYS A 97 -5.78 -30.97 -1.95
C LYS A 97 -4.47 -31.76 -1.77
N ASP A 98 -3.56 -31.30 -0.91
CA ASP A 98 -2.30 -32.00 -0.65
C ASP A 98 -2.50 -33.33 0.09
N LYS A 99 -3.57 -33.46 0.89
CA LYS A 99 -3.93 -34.71 1.56
C LYS A 99 -4.61 -35.74 0.64
N LYS A 100 -5.12 -35.34 -0.53
CA LYS A 100 -5.63 -36.31 -1.50
C LYS A 100 -4.44 -36.95 -2.20
N PRO A 101 -4.22 -38.27 -2.06
CA PRO A 101 -3.21 -38.96 -2.85
C PRO A 101 -3.56 -38.76 -4.33
N TRP A 102 -2.55 -38.41 -5.14
CA TRP A 102 -2.66 -38.41 -6.59
C TRP A 102 -3.24 -39.75 -7.02
N LYS A 103 -4.41 -39.73 -7.66
CA LYS A 103 -4.99 -40.91 -8.32
C LYS A 103 -4.48 -40.98 -9.75
#